data_AF-A0A1V4VM51-F1
#
_entry.id   AF-A0A1V4VM51-F1
#
_cell.length_a   1.000
_cell.length_b   1.000
_cell.length_c   1.000
_cell.angle_alpha   90.00
_cell.angle_beta   90.00
_cell.angle_gamma   90.00
#
_symmetry.space_group_name_H-M   'P 1'
#
loop_
_entity.id
_entity.type
_entity.pdbx_description
1 polymer ?
#
loop_
_entity_poly.entity_id
_entity_poly.type
_entity_poly.pdbx_seq_one_letter_code
_entity_poly.pdbx_strand_id
1 'polypeptide(L)'
;MKKLKFMVLALALVLALAVPAMAEQVNVYQDNQLVKSVVFKIGVPYYVVSGQTPGVKMDVAPFIENDRTFVPVRFLGNALGLSNDKITWDNDTQTATLKGSATLQMSIGKAQIVSNGQAKDIDVSPMLVDPGRTMLPARFVAEGLGYEVEWDEATQIVVCWPQGEPKPDVSGAVSYLTQMQQPEQPLVQGHSVNGYVVPANTNLWISTSGYKNNGSIVFSIDLKKGNLQQQYEDAKNILLQTIDSDTTTKAIDYAKKNQYALENGSRENPIYCPITTFTAPNGMAVRVGGGGGDSIEFQLWQTN
;
A
#
# COMPACT_ATOMS: atom_id res chain seq x y z
N MET A 1 -46.34 -42.88 -43.87
CA MET A 1 -45.69 -43.08 -42.55
C MET A 1 -44.49 -42.16 -42.44
N LYS A 2 -44.44 -41.36 -41.36
CA LYS A 2 -43.27 -40.64 -40.78
C LYS A 2 -42.61 -39.58 -41.70
N LYS A 3 -43.01 -38.30 -41.60
CA LYS A 3 -42.50 -37.27 -40.64
C LYS A 3 -40.97 -37.29 -40.53
N LEU A 4 -40.30 -36.24 -41.01
CA LEU A 4 -39.46 -35.37 -40.16
C LEU A 4 -39.01 -34.11 -40.92
N LYS A 5 -39.49 -32.95 -40.47
CA LYS A 5 -38.93 -31.64 -40.81
C LYS A 5 -37.62 -31.51 -40.04
N PHE A 6 -36.50 -31.26 -40.70
CA PHE A 6 -35.30 -30.73 -40.06
C PHE A 6 -34.99 -29.35 -40.62
N MET A 7 -35.55 -28.38 -39.92
CA MET A 7 -35.18 -26.98 -39.93
C MET A 7 -33.77 -26.91 -39.33
N VAL A 8 -32.74 -26.76 -40.17
CA VAL A 8 -31.40 -26.43 -39.68
C VAL A 8 -31.42 -24.95 -39.31
N LEU A 9 -31.67 -24.72 -38.02
CA LEU A 9 -31.48 -23.44 -37.37
C LEU A 9 -29.98 -23.14 -37.44
N ALA A 10 -29.59 -22.20 -38.30
CA ALA A 10 -28.25 -21.61 -38.25
C ALA A 10 -28.15 -20.82 -36.94
N LEU A 11 -27.76 -21.51 -35.86
CA LEU A 11 -27.43 -20.89 -34.60
C LEU A 11 -26.15 -20.09 -34.82
N ALA A 12 -26.30 -18.77 -34.89
CA ALA A 12 -25.19 -17.83 -34.93
C ALA A 12 -24.32 -18.07 -33.69
N LEU A 13 -23.17 -18.71 -33.90
CA LEU A 13 -22.10 -18.80 -32.91
C LEU A 13 -21.56 -17.38 -32.74
N VAL A 14 -22.10 -16.64 -31.78
CA VAL A 14 -21.49 -15.40 -31.30
C VAL A 14 -20.19 -15.80 -30.63
N LEU A 15 -19.10 -15.74 -31.41
CA LEU A 15 -17.75 -15.78 -30.87
C LEU A 15 -17.64 -14.55 -29.96
N ALA A 16 -17.78 -14.76 -28.65
CA ALA A 16 -17.38 -13.77 -27.67
C ALA A 16 -15.86 -13.63 -27.79
N LEU A 17 -15.42 -12.69 -28.61
CA LEU A 17 -14.05 -12.21 -28.58
C LEU A 17 -13.83 -11.71 -27.16
N ALA A 18 -13.09 -12.49 -26.37
CA ALA A 18 -12.51 -12.03 -25.13
C ALA A 18 -11.63 -10.84 -25.49
N VAL A 19 -12.16 -9.64 -25.33
CA VAL A 19 -11.36 -8.42 -25.38
C VAL A 19 -10.45 -8.52 -24.16
N PRO A 20 -9.12 -8.70 -24.30
CA PRO A 20 -8.26 -8.57 -23.14
C PRO A 20 -8.51 -7.17 -22.59
N ALA A 21 -8.80 -7.09 -21.29
CA ALA A 21 -8.85 -5.83 -20.57
C ALA A 21 -7.49 -5.15 -20.75
N MET A 22 -7.42 -4.25 -21.73
CA MET A 22 -6.30 -3.35 -21.91
C MET A 22 -6.30 -2.48 -20.66
N ALA A 23 -5.32 -2.69 -19.77
CA ALA A 23 -5.04 -1.73 -18.72
C ALA A 23 -4.84 -0.37 -19.41
N GLU A 24 -5.68 0.61 -19.10
CA GLU A 24 -5.49 1.97 -19.58
C GLU A 24 -4.08 2.42 -19.16
N GLN A 25 -3.18 2.58 -20.13
CA GLN A 25 -1.95 3.31 -19.91
C GLN A 25 -2.35 4.76 -19.62
N VAL A 26 -2.24 5.17 -18.36
CA VAL A 26 -2.32 6.58 -17.99
C VAL A 26 -1.19 7.31 -18.73
N ASN A 27 -1.54 8.14 -19.70
CA ASN A 27 -0.61 8.98 -20.43
C ASN A 27 -0.02 10.02 -19.47
N VAL A 28 1.19 9.77 -19.00
CA VAL A 28 1.95 10.66 -18.10
C VAL A 28 2.49 11.91 -18.84
N TYR A 29 2.25 12.02 -20.15
CA TYR A 29 2.75 13.11 -21.00
C TYR A 29 1.61 14.05 -21.43
N GLN A 30 1.64 15.29 -20.96
CA GLN A 30 1.06 16.43 -21.68
C GLN A 30 2.21 17.32 -22.18
N ASP A 31 2.32 17.43 -23.50
CA ASP A 31 2.94 18.57 -24.21
C ASP A 31 4.37 18.99 -23.81
N ASN A 32 5.25 18.03 -23.48
CA ASN A 32 6.67 18.30 -23.22
C ASN A 32 6.89 19.36 -22.11
N GLN A 33 5.93 19.49 -21.18
CA GLN A 33 6.01 20.34 -19.99
C GLN A 33 6.37 19.50 -18.77
N LEU A 34 7.14 20.10 -17.85
CA LEU A 34 7.49 19.50 -16.58
C LEU A 34 6.24 19.10 -15.80
N VAL A 35 6.19 17.86 -15.30
CA VAL A 35 5.09 17.40 -14.45
C VAL A 35 5.04 18.23 -13.17
N LYS A 36 3.84 18.66 -12.76
CA LYS A 36 3.67 19.61 -11.65
C LYS A 36 4.11 19.03 -10.30
N SER A 37 3.88 17.74 -10.10
CA SER A 37 4.27 17.04 -8.88
C SER A 37 4.47 15.56 -9.15
N VAL A 38 5.39 14.95 -8.40
CA VAL A 38 5.59 13.51 -8.32
C VAL A 38 5.59 13.14 -6.84
N VAL A 39 4.80 12.13 -6.48
CA VAL A 39 4.63 11.72 -5.08
C VAL A 39 4.87 10.24 -4.95
N PHE A 40 5.85 9.88 -4.12
CA PHE A 40 6.15 8.50 -3.73
C PHE A 40 5.89 8.34 -2.23
N LYS A 41 5.42 7.15 -1.82
CA LYS A 41 5.26 6.78 -0.41
C LYS A 41 6.07 5.54 -0.10
N ILE A 42 6.80 5.55 1.01
CA ILE A 42 7.59 4.39 1.45
C ILE A 42 6.67 3.19 1.70
N GLY A 43 7.07 2.01 1.18
CA GLY A 43 6.33 0.77 1.32
C GLY A 43 5.08 0.64 0.44
N VAL A 44 4.77 1.65 -0.40
CA VAL A 44 3.62 1.60 -1.31
C VAL A 44 4.10 1.44 -2.75
N PRO A 45 3.72 0.37 -3.47
CA PRO A 45 4.14 0.14 -4.84
C PRO A 45 3.31 0.97 -5.84
N TYR A 46 2.99 2.22 -5.50
CA TYR A 46 2.28 3.17 -6.35
C TYR A 46 2.90 4.56 -6.21
N TYR A 47 2.87 5.34 -7.29
CA TYR A 47 3.21 6.76 -7.27
C TYR A 47 2.15 7.58 -8.01
N VAL A 48 2.08 8.87 -7.69
CA VAL A 48 1.11 9.81 -8.28
C VAL A 48 1.86 10.92 -9.01
N VAL A 49 1.37 11.28 -10.20
CA VAL A 49 1.92 12.39 -11.00
C VAL A 49 0.84 13.44 -11.19
N SER A 50 1.15 14.69 -10.88
CA SER A 50 0.26 15.85 -11.01
C SER A 50 -1.13 15.64 -10.40
N GLY A 51 -1.19 14.91 -9.28
CA GLY A 51 -2.44 14.57 -8.58
C GLY A 51 -3.36 13.57 -9.30
N GLN A 52 -2.93 12.99 -10.43
CA GLN A 52 -3.75 12.06 -11.20
C GLN A 52 -3.86 10.69 -10.51
N THR A 53 -5.11 10.23 -10.35
CA THR A 53 -5.44 8.92 -9.79
C THR A 53 -6.35 8.13 -10.75
N PRO A 54 -6.26 6.80 -10.84
CA PRO A 54 -5.39 5.91 -10.05
C PRO A 54 -3.91 6.16 -10.34
N GLY A 55 -3.07 6.02 -9.31
CA GLY A 55 -1.62 6.17 -9.45
C GLY A 55 -1.01 5.03 -10.28
N VAL A 56 0.27 5.18 -10.62
CA VAL A 56 0.98 4.20 -11.43
C VAL A 56 1.62 3.15 -10.52
N LYS A 57 1.34 1.87 -10.79
CA LYS A 57 1.90 0.73 -10.06
C LYS A 57 3.37 0.53 -10.41
N MET A 58 4.18 0.25 -9.39
CA MET A 58 5.59 -0.13 -9.50
C MET A 58 5.78 -1.61 -9.15
N ASP A 59 6.86 -2.19 -9.67
CA ASP A 59 7.22 -3.59 -9.40
C ASP A 59 7.76 -3.79 -7.98
N VAL A 60 8.41 -2.76 -7.43
CA VAL A 60 8.98 -2.75 -6.08
C VAL A 60 8.64 -1.40 -5.45
N ALA A 61 8.19 -1.43 -4.19
CA ALA A 61 7.85 -0.23 -3.46
C ALA A 61 9.11 0.61 -3.12
N PRO A 62 9.00 1.95 -3.02
CA PRO A 62 10.06 2.78 -2.50
C PRO A 62 10.42 2.35 -1.07
N PHE A 63 11.70 2.39 -0.73
CA PHE A 63 12.19 2.08 0.61
C PHE A 63 13.29 3.03 1.04
N ILE A 64 13.58 3.04 2.34
CA ILE A 64 14.70 3.80 2.92
C ILE A 64 15.83 2.83 3.22
N GLU A 65 17.03 3.15 2.75
CA GLU A 65 18.27 2.48 3.14
C GLU A 65 19.37 3.53 3.28
N ASN A 66 20.20 3.43 4.32
CA ASN A 66 21.26 4.40 4.61
C ASN A 66 20.77 5.87 4.58
N ASP A 67 19.62 6.13 5.22
CA ASP A 67 18.96 7.44 5.27
C ASP A 67 18.64 8.06 3.90
N ARG A 68 18.49 7.24 2.86
CA ARG A 68 18.13 7.67 1.50
C ARG A 68 16.95 6.86 0.98
N THR A 69 16.03 7.55 0.30
CA THR A 69 14.91 6.90 -0.37
C THR A 69 15.35 6.35 -1.72
N PHE A 70 15.10 5.06 -1.92
CA PHE A 70 15.36 4.34 -3.16
C PHE A 70 14.06 4.06 -3.92
N VAL A 71 14.09 4.30 -5.24
CA VAL A 71 12.94 4.09 -6.15
C VAL A 71 13.43 3.33 -7.38
N PRO A 72 12.64 2.42 -7.98
CA PRO A 72 13.10 1.68 -9.15
C PRO A 72 13.29 2.64 -10.33
N VAL A 73 14.46 2.55 -10.98
CA VAL A 73 14.95 3.57 -11.94
C VAL A 73 13.95 3.91 -13.04
N ARG A 74 13.25 2.91 -13.59
CA ARG A 74 12.31 3.10 -14.68
C ARG A 74 11.12 3.93 -14.26
N PHE A 75 10.53 3.62 -13.11
CA PHE A 75 9.39 4.35 -12.58
C PHE A 75 9.81 5.75 -12.12
N LEU A 76 10.98 5.90 -11.51
CA LEU A 76 11.53 7.19 -11.14
C LEU A 76 11.70 8.11 -12.36
N GLY A 77 12.36 7.63 -13.42
CA GLY A 77 12.55 8.41 -14.65
C GLY A 77 11.24 8.75 -15.35
N ASN A 78 10.33 7.78 -15.48
CA ASN A 78 9.00 8.00 -16.07
C ASN A 78 8.18 9.01 -15.27
N ALA A 79 8.22 8.93 -13.93
CA ALA A 79 7.51 9.87 -13.07
C ALA A 79 8.05 11.29 -13.25
N LEU A 80 9.34 11.45 -13.49
CA LEU A 80 10.01 12.73 -13.75
C LEU A 80 9.97 13.16 -15.23
N GLY A 81 9.07 12.57 -16.03
CA GLY A 81 8.80 12.98 -17.40
C GLY A 81 9.74 12.43 -18.48
N LEU A 82 10.57 11.41 -18.17
CA LEU A 82 11.40 10.73 -19.16
C LEU A 82 10.65 9.57 -19.82
N SER A 83 10.70 9.50 -21.15
CA SER A 83 10.19 8.35 -21.90
C SER A 83 11.10 7.13 -21.76
N ASN A 84 10.54 5.93 -21.95
CA ASN A 84 11.29 4.68 -21.74
C ASN A 84 12.56 4.58 -22.60
N ASP A 85 12.60 5.19 -23.79
CA ASP A 85 13.78 5.26 -24.66
C ASP A 85 14.91 6.13 -24.08
N LYS A 86 14.58 7.03 -23.14
CA LYS A 86 15.53 7.88 -22.42
C LYS A 86 16.07 7.23 -21.13
N ILE A 87 15.62 6.02 -20.80
CA ILE A 87 16.04 5.28 -19.61
C ILE A 87 16.67 3.96 -20.07
N THR A 88 17.99 3.89 -20.08
CA THR A 88 18.73 2.73 -20.59
C THR A 88 19.55 2.05 -19.50
N TRP A 89 19.77 0.74 -19.69
CA TRP A 89 20.61 -0.08 -18.83
C TRP A 89 21.74 -0.67 -19.65
N ASP A 90 22.97 -0.51 -19.18
CA ASP A 90 24.15 -1.16 -19.70
C ASP A 90 24.53 -2.32 -18.77
N ASN A 91 24.49 -3.54 -19.29
CA ASN A 91 24.68 -4.74 -18.49
C ASN A 91 26.16 -5.02 -18.17
N ASP A 92 27.08 -4.64 -19.06
CA ASP A 92 28.51 -4.91 -18.92
C ASP A 92 29.12 -4.03 -17.83
N THR A 93 28.67 -2.78 -17.76
CA THR A 93 29.11 -1.79 -16.77
C THR A 93 28.17 -1.68 -15.58
N GLN A 94 27.03 -2.38 -15.60
CA GLN A 94 25.95 -2.28 -14.62
C GLN A 94 25.51 -0.84 -14.37
N THR A 95 25.29 -0.08 -15.45
CA THR A 95 25.04 1.36 -15.42
C THR A 95 23.64 1.69 -15.89
N ALA A 96 22.88 2.39 -15.05
CA ALA A 96 21.65 3.04 -15.46
C ALA A 96 21.97 4.42 -16.05
N THR A 97 21.37 4.76 -17.18
CA THR A 97 21.48 6.07 -17.83
C THR A 97 20.09 6.68 -18.01
N LEU A 98 19.90 7.92 -17.57
CA LEU A 98 18.69 8.71 -17.71
C LEU A 98 19.00 9.98 -18.53
N LYS A 99 18.31 10.19 -19.65
CA LYS A 99 18.56 11.31 -20.58
C LYS A 99 17.42 12.34 -20.51
N GLY A 100 17.53 13.31 -19.61
CA GLY A 100 16.57 14.40 -19.46
C GLY A 100 17.15 15.77 -19.79
N SER A 101 16.91 16.75 -18.93
CA SER A 101 17.57 18.06 -18.93
C SER A 101 19.10 17.93 -18.80
N ALA A 102 19.54 16.90 -18.07
CA ALA A 102 20.91 16.40 -18.06
C ALA A 102 20.94 14.89 -18.39
N THR A 103 22.09 14.40 -18.83
CA THR A 103 22.36 12.96 -18.91
C THR A 103 22.97 12.51 -17.60
N LEU A 104 22.22 11.72 -16.83
CA LEU A 104 22.64 11.13 -15.56
C LEU A 104 23.05 9.69 -15.77
N GLN A 105 24.17 9.28 -15.18
CA GLN A 105 24.63 7.90 -15.17
C GLN A 105 25.00 7.49 -13.74
N MET A 106 24.54 6.31 -13.33
CA MET A 106 24.87 5.73 -12.02
C MET A 106 25.08 4.23 -12.17
N SER A 107 26.15 3.71 -11.60
CA SER A 107 26.51 2.28 -11.67
C SER A 107 26.26 1.58 -10.33
N ILE A 108 25.82 0.32 -10.38
CA ILE A 108 25.60 -0.51 -9.18
C ILE A 108 26.87 -0.56 -8.32
N GLY A 109 26.69 -0.40 -7.00
CA GLY A 109 27.78 -0.47 -6.03
C GLY A 109 28.76 0.69 -6.05
N LYS A 110 28.56 1.72 -6.88
CA LYS A 110 29.37 2.94 -6.90
C LYS A 110 28.60 4.12 -6.34
N ALA A 111 29.10 4.72 -5.26
CA ALA A 111 28.53 5.93 -4.65
C ALA A 111 28.93 7.19 -5.44
N GLN A 112 28.58 7.23 -6.71
CA GLN A 112 28.90 8.31 -7.64
C GLN A 112 27.77 8.50 -8.65
N ILE A 113 27.50 9.76 -9.01
CA ILE A 113 26.64 10.14 -10.12
C ILE A 113 27.46 10.90 -11.15
N VAL A 114 27.31 10.55 -12.43
CA VAL A 114 27.90 11.29 -13.55
C VAL A 114 26.79 12.09 -14.22
N SER A 115 26.92 13.42 -14.21
CA SER A 115 25.97 14.33 -14.86
C SER A 115 26.66 15.06 -16.01
N ASN A 116 26.17 14.87 -17.23
CA ASN A 116 26.76 15.44 -18.45
C ASN A 116 28.28 15.19 -18.57
N GLY A 117 28.72 13.99 -18.17
CA GLY A 117 30.13 13.57 -18.19
C GLY A 117 30.96 14.05 -16.99
N GLN A 118 30.39 14.83 -16.07
CA GLN A 118 31.07 15.26 -14.84
C GLN A 118 30.69 14.34 -13.68
N ALA A 119 31.69 13.70 -13.08
CA ALA A 119 31.51 12.84 -11.93
C ALA A 119 31.36 13.64 -10.64
N LYS A 120 30.43 13.24 -9.78
CA LYS A 120 30.21 13.76 -8.42
C LYS A 120 29.99 12.60 -7.47
N ASP A 121 30.74 12.59 -6.37
CA ASP A 121 30.55 11.59 -5.33
C ASP A 121 29.28 11.87 -4.52
N ILE A 122 28.62 10.80 -4.10
CA ILE A 122 27.41 10.81 -3.28
C ILE A 122 27.60 9.83 -2.10
N ASP A 123 26.68 9.82 -1.16
CA ASP A 123 26.80 9.04 0.08
C ASP A 123 26.21 7.63 0.02
N VAL A 124 25.50 7.29 -1.05
CA VAL A 124 24.91 5.96 -1.27
C VAL A 124 25.09 5.50 -2.70
N SER A 125 25.26 4.19 -2.91
CA SER A 125 25.34 3.59 -4.23
C SER A 125 23.99 3.07 -4.72
N PRO A 126 23.73 3.08 -6.04
CA PRO A 126 22.69 2.25 -6.65
C PRO A 126 22.79 0.78 -6.25
N MET A 127 21.64 0.12 -6.17
CA MET A 127 21.57 -1.30 -5.78
C MET A 127 20.58 -2.07 -6.64
N LEU A 128 20.75 -3.39 -6.67
CA LEU A 128 19.82 -4.33 -7.27
C LEU A 128 19.02 -4.98 -6.14
N VAL A 129 17.69 -4.99 -6.27
CA VAL A 129 16.79 -5.68 -5.33
C VAL A 129 15.96 -6.71 -6.06
N ASP A 130 15.49 -7.75 -5.36
CA ASP A 130 14.60 -8.75 -5.95
C ASP A 130 13.29 -8.10 -6.45
N PRO A 131 12.74 -8.52 -7.61
CA PRO A 131 13.16 -9.65 -8.46
C PRO A 131 14.13 -9.26 -9.59
N GLY A 132 15.11 -8.37 -9.33
CA GLY A 132 16.04 -7.84 -10.32
C GLY A 132 15.68 -6.44 -10.79
N ARG A 133 15.41 -5.53 -9.84
CA ARG A 133 15.15 -4.11 -10.10
C ARG A 133 16.32 -3.25 -9.64
N THR A 134 16.78 -2.39 -10.53
CA THR A 134 17.76 -1.35 -10.21
C THR A 134 17.07 -0.22 -9.46
N MET A 135 17.52 0.01 -8.23
CA MET A 135 17.03 1.05 -7.35
C MET A 135 18.05 2.19 -7.29
N LEU A 136 17.57 3.42 -7.49
CA LEU A 136 18.40 4.63 -7.42
C LEU A 136 17.95 5.53 -6.27
N PRO A 137 18.88 6.28 -5.66
CA PRO A 137 18.53 7.29 -4.67
C PRO A 137 17.72 8.42 -5.32
N ALA A 138 16.45 8.54 -4.93
CA ALA A 138 15.46 9.35 -5.64
C ALA A 138 15.85 10.84 -5.73
N ARG A 139 16.40 11.38 -4.64
CA ARG A 139 16.79 12.79 -4.54
C ARG A 139 17.84 13.17 -5.58
N PHE A 140 18.95 12.44 -5.65
CA PHE A 140 20.05 12.76 -6.58
C PHE A 140 19.61 12.70 -8.05
N VAL A 141 18.75 11.75 -8.38
CA VAL A 141 18.20 11.63 -9.74
C VAL A 141 17.24 12.77 -10.04
N ALA A 142 16.31 13.09 -9.14
CA ALA A 142 15.34 14.15 -9.33
C ALA A 142 16.01 15.54 -9.43
N GLU A 143 16.91 15.87 -8.50
CA GLU A 143 17.69 17.12 -8.52
C GLU A 143 18.55 17.21 -9.78
N GLY A 144 19.20 16.11 -10.18
CA GLY A 144 19.98 16.04 -11.42
C GLY A 144 19.14 16.25 -12.68
N LEU A 145 17.83 16.03 -12.62
CA LEU A 145 16.87 16.27 -13.71
C LEU A 145 16.16 17.64 -13.60
N GLY A 146 16.49 18.47 -12.61
CA GLY A 146 15.94 19.82 -12.45
C GLY A 146 14.67 19.88 -11.60
N TYR A 147 14.53 18.97 -10.65
CA TYR A 147 13.44 18.96 -9.67
C TYR A 147 13.94 19.35 -8.27
N GLU A 148 13.09 20.04 -7.51
CA GLU A 148 13.20 20.14 -6.06
C GLU A 148 12.61 18.90 -5.42
N VAL A 149 13.13 18.53 -4.24
CA VAL A 149 12.72 17.31 -3.53
C VAL A 149 12.54 17.60 -2.04
N GLU A 150 11.35 17.28 -1.54
CA GLU A 150 11.05 17.29 -0.11
C GLU A 150 10.74 15.90 0.42
N TRP A 151 11.19 15.66 1.64
CA TRP A 151 10.82 14.50 2.44
C TRP A 151 9.89 14.95 3.57
N ASP A 152 8.71 14.34 3.64
CA ASP A 152 7.80 14.46 4.78
C ASP A 152 7.93 13.20 5.63
N GLU A 153 8.53 13.35 6.80
CA GLU A 153 8.79 12.28 7.74
C GLU A 153 7.50 11.68 8.33
N ALA A 154 6.50 12.52 8.62
CA ALA A 154 5.27 12.08 9.26
C ALA A 154 4.43 11.19 8.34
N THR A 155 4.40 11.51 7.05
CA THR A 155 3.64 10.75 6.05
C THR A 155 4.49 9.74 5.30
N GLN A 156 5.81 9.75 5.51
CA GLN A 156 6.81 9.00 4.76
C GLN A 156 6.71 9.22 3.24
N ILE A 157 6.59 10.48 2.85
CA ILE A 157 6.36 10.90 1.47
C ILE A 157 7.61 11.58 0.91
N VAL A 158 7.98 11.20 -0.31
CA VAL A 158 8.86 12.01 -1.16
C VAL A 158 8.01 12.77 -2.16
N VAL A 159 8.15 14.09 -2.18
CA VAL A 159 7.54 14.96 -3.18
C VAL A 159 8.63 15.56 -4.05
N CYS A 160 8.49 15.43 -5.37
CA CYS A 160 9.33 16.13 -6.34
C CYS A 160 8.48 17.10 -7.16
N TRP A 161 9.00 18.29 -7.44
CA TRP A 161 8.37 19.28 -8.33
C TRP A 161 9.43 20.09 -9.07
N PRO A 162 9.08 20.80 -10.15
CA PRO A 162 10.09 21.48 -10.96
C PRO A 162 10.83 22.57 -10.19
N GLN A 163 12.14 22.69 -10.43
CA GLN A 163 12.96 23.69 -9.74
C GLN A 163 12.52 25.11 -10.06
N GLY A 164 12.43 25.94 -9.02
CA GLY A 164 12.00 27.34 -9.12
C GLY A 164 10.48 27.54 -9.10
N GLU A 165 9.69 26.47 -9.14
CA GLU A 165 8.22 26.54 -9.00
C GLU A 165 7.80 26.47 -7.52
N PRO A 166 6.66 27.07 -7.15
CA PRO A 166 6.13 26.94 -5.80
C PRO A 166 5.77 25.48 -5.51
N LYS A 167 6.01 25.05 -4.27
CA LYS A 167 5.67 23.70 -3.82
C LYS A 167 4.18 23.42 -4.06
N PRO A 168 3.83 22.33 -4.77
CA PRO A 168 2.45 21.98 -5.07
C PRO A 168 1.72 21.43 -3.83
N ASP A 169 0.40 21.64 -3.77
CA ASP A 169 -0.46 20.89 -2.86
C ASP A 169 -0.59 19.44 -3.37
N VAL A 170 -0.18 18.49 -2.53
CA VAL A 170 -0.19 17.06 -2.81
C VAL A 170 -1.09 16.27 -1.86
N SER A 171 -1.92 16.94 -1.06
CA SER A 171 -2.79 16.32 -0.05
C SER A 171 -3.66 15.19 -0.62
N GLY A 172 -4.23 15.36 -1.82
CA GLY A 172 -5.00 14.32 -2.51
C GLY A 172 -4.16 13.09 -2.86
N ALA A 173 -2.94 13.29 -3.35
CA ALA A 173 -2.01 12.20 -3.67
C ALA A 173 -1.55 11.46 -2.42
N VAL A 174 -1.25 12.19 -1.34
CA VAL A 174 -0.89 11.61 -0.03
C VAL A 174 -2.03 10.78 0.52
N SER A 175 -3.26 11.29 0.44
CA SER A 175 -4.47 10.56 0.87
C SER A 175 -4.65 9.26 0.09
N TYR A 176 -4.53 9.32 -1.24
CA TYR A 176 -4.61 8.15 -2.11
C TYR A 176 -3.53 7.10 -1.79
N LEU A 177 -2.26 7.51 -1.71
CA LEU A 177 -1.16 6.58 -1.43
C LEU A 177 -1.24 5.99 -0.02
N THR A 178 -1.75 6.76 0.95
CA THR A 178 -1.97 6.25 2.31
C THR A 178 -3.05 5.18 2.35
N GLN A 179 -4.12 5.32 1.55
CA GLN A 179 -5.11 4.26 1.39
C GLN A 179 -4.51 3.01 0.75
N MET A 180 -3.57 3.16 -0.19
CA MET A 180 -2.86 2.03 -0.82
C MET A 180 -1.81 1.36 0.08
N GLN A 181 -1.35 2.02 1.14
CA GLN A 181 -0.48 1.41 2.16
C GLN A 181 -1.25 0.52 3.12
N GLN A 182 -2.57 0.72 3.24
CA GLN A 182 -3.39 -0.23 3.94
C GLN A 182 -3.23 -1.58 3.20
N PRO A 183 -3.04 -2.69 3.92
CA PRO A 183 -3.02 -4.00 3.26
C PRO A 183 -4.24 -4.03 2.35
N GLU A 184 -4.08 -4.48 1.09
CA GLU A 184 -5.21 -4.76 0.22
C GLU A 184 -6.26 -5.42 1.09
N GLN A 185 -7.32 -4.69 1.46
CA GLN A 185 -8.40 -5.32 2.19
C GLN A 185 -8.86 -6.37 1.20
N PRO A 186 -8.76 -7.67 1.53
CA PRO A 186 -9.37 -8.65 0.67
C PRO A 186 -10.82 -8.17 0.52
N LEU A 187 -11.38 -8.24 -0.68
CA LEU A 187 -12.83 -8.34 -0.78
C LEU A 187 -13.17 -9.61 -0.02
N VAL A 188 -13.39 -9.48 1.28
CA VAL A 188 -13.59 -10.61 2.15
C VAL A 188 -14.96 -11.15 1.73
N GLN A 189 -14.98 -12.21 0.93
CA GLN A 189 -16.19 -13.01 0.79
C GLN A 189 -16.57 -13.46 2.20
N GLY A 190 -17.72 -13.01 2.64
CA GLY A 190 -18.08 -13.00 4.04
C GLY A 190 -19.58 -12.83 4.21
N HIS A 191 -20.04 -12.99 5.44
CA HIS A 191 -21.43 -12.75 5.81
C HIS A 191 -21.52 -11.47 6.63
N SER A 192 -22.63 -10.76 6.52
CA SER A 192 -22.84 -9.52 7.29
C SER A 192 -23.30 -9.81 8.71
N VAL A 193 -22.67 -9.18 9.69
CA VAL A 193 -23.07 -9.16 11.10
C VAL A 193 -23.14 -7.71 11.56
N ASN A 194 -24.33 -7.22 11.92
CA ASN A 194 -24.57 -5.85 12.40
C ASN A 194 -23.97 -4.72 11.52
N GLY A 195 -23.91 -4.93 10.21
CA GLY A 195 -23.36 -3.97 9.24
C GLY A 195 -21.88 -4.18 8.89
N TYR A 196 -21.20 -5.12 9.54
CA TYR A 196 -19.81 -5.49 9.25
C TYR A 196 -19.74 -6.75 8.39
N VAL A 197 -18.81 -6.80 7.45
CA VAL A 197 -18.47 -8.00 6.69
C VAL A 197 -17.52 -8.86 7.52
N VAL A 198 -17.96 -10.06 7.90
CA VAL A 198 -17.15 -11.06 8.63
C VAL A 198 -16.62 -12.10 7.64
N PRO A 199 -15.30 -12.41 7.63
CA PRO A 199 -14.74 -13.42 6.73
C PRO A 199 -15.41 -14.79 6.82
N ALA A 200 -15.78 -15.37 5.66
CA ALA A 200 -16.54 -16.61 5.60
C ALA A 200 -15.81 -17.81 6.23
N ASN A 201 -14.47 -17.79 6.22
CA ASN A 201 -13.61 -18.85 6.78
C ASN A 201 -12.85 -18.37 8.02
N THR A 202 -13.40 -17.40 8.76
CA THR A 202 -12.73 -16.89 9.95
C THR A 202 -12.73 -17.91 11.09
N ASN A 203 -11.64 -17.93 11.87
CA ASN A 203 -11.57 -18.64 13.15
C ASN A 203 -11.93 -17.75 14.34
N LEU A 204 -12.28 -16.48 14.10
CA LEU A 204 -12.75 -15.58 15.16
C LEU A 204 -14.07 -16.09 15.74
N TRP A 205 -14.20 -16.01 17.05
CA TRP A 205 -15.50 -16.11 17.68
C TRP A 205 -16.25 -14.80 17.48
N ILE A 206 -17.45 -14.84 16.90
CA ILE A 206 -18.28 -13.66 16.66
C ILE A 206 -19.51 -13.71 17.54
N SER A 207 -19.77 -12.64 18.31
CA SER A 207 -21.01 -12.53 19.07
C SER A 207 -22.16 -12.09 18.16
N THR A 208 -23.18 -12.94 18.06
CA THR A 208 -24.43 -12.66 17.34
C THR A 208 -25.57 -12.21 18.26
N SER A 209 -25.31 -12.09 19.56
CA SER A 209 -26.32 -11.78 20.58
C SER A 209 -25.91 -10.59 21.45
N GLY A 210 -26.77 -9.56 21.52
CA GLY A 210 -26.71 -8.55 22.60
C GLY A 210 -26.66 -7.08 22.20
N TYR A 211 -26.18 -6.72 21.01
CA TYR A 211 -26.06 -5.32 20.60
C TYR A 211 -27.03 -5.02 19.46
N LYS A 212 -28.29 -4.69 19.81
CA LYS A 212 -29.36 -4.36 18.86
C LYS A 212 -29.20 -2.99 18.17
N ASN A 213 -28.03 -2.38 18.29
CA ASN A 213 -27.72 -1.09 17.67
C ASN A 213 -26.92 -1.34 16.40
N ASN A 214 -27.49 -0.94 15.27
CA ASN A 214 -26.85 -0.94 13.96
C ASN A 214 -25.49 -0.21 14.10
N GLY A 215 -24.38 -0.90 13.84
CA GLY A 215 -23.02 -0.32 13.98
C GLY A 215 -22.14 -0.85 15.13
N SER A 216 -22.60 -1.83 15.92
CA SER A 216 -21.76 -2.50 16.94
C SER A 216 -21.49 -3.97 16.61
N ILE A 217 -20.24 -4.42 16.75
CA ILE A 217 -19.84 -5.83 16.62
C ILE A 217 -18.90 -6.21 17.77
N VAL A 218 -19.02 -7.45 18.26
CA VAL A 218 -18.10 -8.05 19.22
C VAL A 218 -17.54 -9.33 18.63
N PHE A 219 -16.23 -9.48 18.67
CA PHE A 219 -15.54 -10.69 18.25
C PHE A 219 -14.31 -10.94 19.10
N SER A 220 -13.82 -12.17 19.12
CA SER A 220 -12.66 -12.56 19.90
C SER A 220 -11.72 -13.45 19.12
N ILE A 221 -10.42 -13.24 19.32
CA ILE A 221 -9.35 -14.13 18.89
C ILE A 221 -9.24 -15.25 19.94
N ASP A 222 -9.31 -16.51 19.52
CA ASP A 222 -9.02 -17.68 20.35
C ASP A 222 -7.52 -18.00 20.26
N LEU A 223 -6.79 -17.86 21.38
CA LEU A 223 -5.35 -18.07 21.42
C LEU A 223 -4.94 -19.55 21.38
N LYS A 224 -5.88 -20.48 21.57
CA LYS A 224 -5.63 -21.92 21.61
C LYS A 224 -6.18 -22.67 20.40
N LYS A 225 -6.94 -22.02 19.53
CA LYS A 225 -7.59 -22.66 18.38
C LYS A 225 -7.38 -21.87 17.09
N GLY A 226 -7.37 -22.60 15.97
CA GLY A 226 -7.29 -22.01 14.64
C GLY A 226 -5.92 -21.44 14.30
N ASN A 227 -5.84 -20.77 13.16
CA ASN A 227 -4.63 -20.06 12.73
C ASN A 227 -4.60 -18.66 13.36
N LEU A 228 -3.69 -18.45 14.31
CA LEU A 228 -3.61 -17.19 15.05
C LEU A 228 -3.25 -16.00 14.17
N GLN A 229 -2.33 -16.18 13.22
CA GLN A 229 -1.98 -15.13 12.26
C GLN A 229 -3.19 -14.71 11.43
N GLN A 230 -3.96 -15.69 10.95
CA GLN A 230 -5.20 -15.43 10.21
C GLN A 230 -6.25 -14.72 11.06
N GLN A 231 -6.41 -15.09 12.32
CA GLN A 231 -7.35 -14.42 13.23
C GLN A 231 -7.00 -12.94 13.43
N TYR A 232 -5.71 -12.59 13.53
CA TYR A 232 -5.30 -11.19 13.60
C TYR A 232 -5.57 -10.41 12.31
N GLU A 233 -5.36 -11.02 11.15
CA GLU A 233 -5.71 -10.39 9.87
C GLU A 233 -7.23 -10.24 9.69
N ASP A 234 -8.01 -11.24 10.07
CA ASP A 234 -9.47 -11.19 10.07
C ASP A 234 -9.98 -10.08 11.01
N ALA A 235 -9.40 -9.97 12.21
CA ALA A 235 -9.73 -8.92 13.17
C ALA A 235 -9.44 -7.53 12.59
N LYS A 236 -8.26 -7.36 11.98
CA LYS A 236 -7.86 -6.13 11.30
C LYS A 236 -8.82 -5.77 10.16
N ASN A 237 -9.25 -6.76 9.36
CA ASN A 237 -10.21 -6.56 8.27
C ASN A 237 -11.59 -6.12 8.77
N ILE A 238 -12.04 -6.59 9.94
CA ILE A 238 -13.28 -6.11 10.56
C ILE A 238 -13.11 -4.67 11.08
N LEU A 239 -11.99 -4.38 11.77
CA LEU A 239 -11.72 -3.03 12.31
C LEU A 239 -11.66 -1.97 11.21
N LEU A 240 -10.89 -2.22 10.16
CA LEU A 240 -10.66 -1.25 9.08
C LEU A 240 -11.92 -0.89 8.25
N GLN A 241 -13.05 -1.57 8.46
CA GLN A 241 -14.31 -1.18 7.81
C GLN A 241 -14.86 0.15 8.35
N THR A 242 -14.58 0.46 9.62
CA THR A 242 -15.10 1.67 10.28
C THR A 242 -14.09 2.38 11.17
N ILE A 243 -12.97 1.75 11.51
CA ILE A 243 -11.87 2.33 12.31
C ILE A 243 -10.73 2.70 11.36
N ASP A 244 -10.13 3.88 11.52
CA ASP A 244 -8.98 4.29 10.72
C ASP A 244 -7.75 3.38 10.96
N SER A 245 -6.77 3.43 10.05
CA SER A 245 -5.62 2.53 10.09
C SER A 245 -4.69 2.72 11.29
N ASP A 246 -4.54 3.94 11.79
CA ASP A 246 -3.68 4.23 12.95
C ASP A 246 -4.32 3.67 14.23
N THR A 247 -5.60 3.98 14.45
CA THR A 247 -6.38 3.44 15.57
C THR A 247 -6.47 1.91 15.52
N THR A 248 -6.65 1.33 14.32
CA THR A 248 -6.64 -0.12 14.13
C THR A 248 -5.30 -0.75 14.49
N THR A 249 -4.19 -0.16 14.06
CA THR A 249 -2.84 -0.66 14.36
C THR A 249 -2.60 -0.67 15.87
N LYS A 250 -2.94 0.43 16.56
CA LYS A 250 -2.86 0.52 18.03
C LYS A 250 -3.68 -0.56 18.73
N ALA A 251 -4.90 -0.81 18.27
CA ALA A 251 -5.78 -1.84 18.81
C ALA A 251 -5.21 -3.27 18.62
N ILE A 252 -4.67 -3.58 17.44
CA ILE A 252 -4.07 -4.88 17.13
C ILE A 252 -2.76 -5.10 17.90
N ASP A 253 -1.90 -4.08 18.00
CA ASP A 253 -0.65 -4.18 18.76
C ASP A 253 -0.93 -4.38 20.25
N TYR A 254 -1.96 -3.71 20.78
CA TYR A 254 -2.41 -3.94 22.14
C TYR A 254 -2.91 -5.36 22.35
N ALA A 255 -3.68 -5.91 21.41
CA ALA A 255 -4.08 -7.31 21.46
C ALA A 255 -2.89 -8.28 21.45
N LYS A 256 -1.87 -8.06 20.61
CA LYS A 256 -0.65 -8.90 20.60
C LYS A 256 0.14 -8.80 21.91
N LYS A 257 0.19 -7.61 22.52
CA LYS A 257 0.78 -7.43 23.85
C LYS A 257 0.03 -8.24 24.90
N ASN A 258 -1.31 -8.24 24.86
CA ASN A 258 -2.13 -9.03 25.76
C ASN A 258 -1.97 -10.55 25.53
N GLN A 259 -1.83 -11.00 24.28
CA GLN A 259 -1.50 -12.39 23.96
C GLN A 259 -0.20 -12.81 24.66
N TYR A 260 0.87 -12.02 24.49
CA TYR A 260 2.17 -12.33 25.09
C TYR A 260 2.07 -12.47 26.61
N ALA A 261 1.29 -11.60 27.27
CA ALA A 261 1.07 -11.67 28.72
C ALA A 261 0.31 -12.94 29.14
N LEU A 262 -0.69 -13.36 28.35
CA LEU A 262 -1.50 -14.55 28.59
C LEU A 262 -0.72 -15.87 28.40
N GLU A 263 0.17 -15.92 27.41
CA GLU A 263 0.99 -17.10 27.11
C GLU A 263 2.12 -17.31 28.13
N ASN A 264 2.68 -16.23 28.69
CA ASN A 264 3.87 -16.27 29.55
C ASN A 264 3.57 -16.22 31.06
N GLY A 265 2.37 -16.63 31.49
CA GLY A 265 2.16 -17.12 32.87
C GLY A 265 1.78 -16.10 33.94
N SER A 266 1.24 -14.92 33.60
CA SER A 266 0.66 -14.01 34.62
C SER A 266 -0.76 -14.43 35.05
N ARG A 267 -1.04 -15.74 35.16
CA ARG A 267 -2.39 -16.30 35.39
C ARG A 267 -2.89 -16.19 36.83
N GLU A 268 -2.04 -15.85 37.81
CA GLU A 268 -2.41 -15.85 39.24
C GLU A 268 -2.98 -14.51 39.75
N ASN A 269 -3.13 -13.48 38.90
CA ASN A 269 -3.72 -12.21 39.31
C ASN A 269 -4.80 -11.75 38.29
N PRO A 270 -6.07 -11.58 38.71
CA PRO A 270 -7.20 -11.21 37.84
C PRO A 270 -7.08 -9.81 37.18
N ILE A 271 -5.96 -9.11 37.39
CA ILE A 271 -5.64 -7.77 36.89
C ILE A 271 -4.95 -7.81 35.49
N TYR A 272 -4.50 -8.97 34.99
CA TYR A 272 -3.60 -9.05 33.82
C TYR A 272 -4.24 -9.07 32.42
N CYS A 273 -5.55 -8.86 32.31
CA CYS A 273 -6.19 -8.57 31.02
C CYS A 273 -6.69 -7.12 31.00
N PRO A 274 -5.80 -6.11 31.06
CA PRO A 274 -6.21 -4.73 31.01
C PRO A 274 -7.03 -4.51 29.74
N ILE A 275 -8.14 -3.80 29.92
CA ILE A 275 -9.02 -3.39 28.84
C ILE A 275 -8.61 -1.98 28.47
N THR A 276 -8.43 -1.71 27.18
CA THR A 276 -8.18 -0.35 26.66
C THR A 276 -9.18 -0.04 25.56
N THR A 277 -9.55 1.24 25.46
CA THR A 277 -10.39 1.76 24.38
C THR A 277 -9.58 2.70 23.50
N PHE A 278 -9.70 2.51 22.20
CA PHE A 278 -9.11 3.33 21.15
C PHE A 278 -10.24 3.99 20.36
N THR A 279 -10.19 5.32 20.25
CA THR A 279 -11.23 6.10 19.56
C THR A 279 -10.65 6.66 18.26
N ALA A 280 -11.31 6.38 17.16
CA ALA A 280 -11.00 6.91 15.84
C ALA A 280 -11.57 8.33 15.65
N PRO A 281 -10.95 9.18 14.81
CA PRO A 281 -11.41 10.55 14.56
C PRO A 281 -12.84 10.67 14.00
N ASN A 282 -13.36 9.59 13.40
CA ASN A 282 -14.71 9.53 12.83
C ASN A 282 -15.81 9.20 13.86
N GLY A 283 -15.49 9.22 15.16
CA GLY A 283 -16.45 8.92 16.22
C GLY A 283 -16.76 7.42 16.36
N MET A 284 -15.91 6.55 15.81
CA MET A 284 -15.96 5.11 16.08
C MET A 284 -14.95 4.76 17.18
N ALA A 285 -15.24 3.75 17.99
CA ALA A 285 -14.33 3.27 19.01
C ALA A 285 -14.24 1.75 19.01
N VAL A 286 -13.07 1.25 19.39
CA VAL A 286 -12.81 -0.16 19.66
C VAL A 286 -12.25 -0.33 21.07
N ARG A 287 -12.84 -1.25 21.83
CA ARG A 287 -12.33 -1.73 23.11
C ARG A 287 -11.66 -3.06 22.88
N VAL A 288 -10.45 -3.23 23.43
CA VAL A 288 -9.65 -4.44 23.32
C VAL A 288 -9.26 -4.90 24.72
N GLY A 289 -9.41 -6.18 25.02
CA GLY A 289 -9.06 -6.75 26.32
C GLY A 289 -9.20 -8.27 26.36
N GLY A 290 -9.05 -8.88 27.54
CA GLY A 290 -9.27 -10.32 27.68
C GLY A 290 -10.75 -10.67 27.59
N GLY A 291 -11.14 -11.49 26.61
CA GLY A 291 -12.41 -12.21 26.63
C GLY A 291 -12.21 -13.46 27.49
N GLY A 292 -13.15 -13.82 28.35
CA GLY A 292 -12.97 -14.90 29.34
C GLY A 292 -12.22 -16.15 28.83
N GLY A 293 -11.30 -16.70 29.63
CA GLY A 293 -10.46 -17.83 29.24
C GLY A 293 -9.20 -17.42 28.47
N ASP A 294 -8.91 -18.09 27.35
CA ASP A 294 -7.72 -17.87 26.50
C ASP A 294 -8.08 -17.08 25.23
N SER A 295 -8.82 -15.98 25.37
CA SER A 295 -9.25 -15.17 24.24
C SER A 295 -8.99 -13.69 24.43
N ILE A 296 -8.88 -12.98 23.31
CA ILE A 296 -8.76 -11.52 23.27
C ILE A 296 -9.97 -10.97 22.55
N GLU A 297 -10.79 -10.22 23.27
CA GLU A 297 -12.05 -9.66 22.79
C GLU A 297 -11.85 -8.25 22.23
N PHE A 298 -12.58 -7.98 21.15
CA PHE A 298 -12.74 -6.71 20.50
C PHE A 298 -14.22 -6.34 20.51
N GLN A 299 -14.53 -5.14 20.96
CA GLN A 299 -15.87 -4.57 20.92
C GLN A 299 -15.83 -3.24 20.18
N LEU A 300 -16.62 -3.11 19.12
CA LEU A 300 -16.73 -1.89 18.33
C LEU A 300 -18.08 -1.22 18.56
N TRP A 301 -18.10 0.11 18.59
CA TRP A 301 -19.32 0.91 18.65
C TRP A 301 -19.07 2.32 18.13
N GLN A 302 -20.14 3.03 17.82
CA GLN A 302 -20.11 4.47 17.55
C GLN A 302 -20.21 5.25 18.86
N THR A 303 -19.31 6.20 19.10
CA THR A 303 -19.35 7.10 20.24
C THR A 303 -20.42 8.17 20.02
N ASN A 304 -21.26 8.40 21.03
CA ASN A 304 -22.25 9.50 21.03
C ASN A 304 -21.59 10.86 21.21
#